data_AF-A0A6B3HJJ4-F1
#
_entry.id   AF-A0A6B3HJJ4-F1
#
_cell.length_a   1.000
_cell.length_b   1.000
_cell.length_c   1.000
_cell.angle_alpha   90.00
_cell.angle_beta   90.00
_cell.angle_gamma   90.00
#
_symmetry.space_group_name_H-M   'P 1'
#
loop_
_entity.id
_entity.type
_entity.pdbx_description
1 polymer ?
#
loop_
_entity_poly.entity_id
_entity_poly.type
_entity_poly.pdbx_seq_one_letter_code
_entity_poly.pdbx_strand_id
1 'polypeptide(L)'
;RDRMPPGVPYVIEGSRPYWRAMATATYLVNNSSFPGGFTKRPGQRYLQTHHGTPLKTMGLDQRAYPALARKADFAKILAHVGQWDFSLSA
;
A
#
# COMPACT_ATOMS: atom_id res chain seq x y z
N ARG A 1 -13.45 18.37 -1.75
CA ARG A 1 -13.38 17.07 -2.47
C ARG A 1 -12.23 17.21 -3.43
N ASP A 2 -11.06 16.70 -3.06
CA ASP A 2 -9.84 16.85 -3.85
C ASP A 2 -10.04 16.10 -5.16
N ARG A 3 -10.17 16.85 -6.25
CA ARG A 3 -10.25 16.30 -7.60
C ARG A 3 -8.88 16.49 -8.22
N MET A 4 -8.45 15.50 -8.99
CA MET A 4 -7.22 15.61 -9.76
C MET A 4 -7.26 16.84 -10.67
N PRO A 5 -6.10 17.45 -10.98
CA PRO A 5 -6.03 18.57 -11.92
C PRO A 5 -6.75 18.26 -13.24
N PRO A 6 -7.26 19.29 -13.95
CA PRO A 6 -7.91 19.11 -15.24
C PRO A 6 -7.05 18.31 -16.21
N GLY A 7 -7.67 17.37 -16.93
CA GLY A 7 -6.99 16.53 -17.91
C GLY A 7 -6.21 15.33 -17.34
N VAL A 8 -6.06 15.21 -16.02
CA VAL A 8 -5.41 14.03 -15.42
C VAL A 8 -6.43 12.89 -15.30
N PRO A 9 -6.21 11.74 -15.96
CA PRO A 9 -7.09 10.59 -15.78
C PRO A 9 -7.01 10.07 -14.35
N TYR A 10 -8.17 9.82 -13.75
CA TYR A 10 -8.26 9.22 -12.43
C TYR A 10 -9.48 8.33 -12.31
N VAL A 11 -9.44 7.47 -11.30
CA VAL A 11 -10.52 6.57 -10.95
C VAL A 11 -10.91 6.83 -9.50
N ILE A 12 -12.18 6.59 -9.18
CA ILE A 12 -12.65 6.66 -7.79
C ILE A 12 -12.38 5.30 -7.14
N GLU A 13 -11.77 5.32 -5.97
CA GLU A 13 -11.55 4.13 -5.15
C GLU A 13 -12.84 3.29 -5.02
N GLY A 14 -12.72 1.96 -5.14
CA GLY A 14 -13.84 1.03 -5.03
C GLY A 14 -14.76 0.97 -6.26
N SER A 15 -14.65 1.90 -7.20
CA SER A 15 -15.43 1.87 -8.45
C SER A 15 -14.96 0.74 -9.38
N ARG A 16 -15.83 0.34 -10.33
CA ARG A 16 -15.47 -0.66 -11.35
C ARG A 16 -14.22 -0.26 -12.18
N PRO A 17 -14.05 1.00 -12.62
CA PRO A 17 -12.81 1.44 -13.26
C PRO A 17 -11.57 1.30 -12.37
N TYR A 18 -11.69 1.56 -11.06
CA TYR A 18 -10.58 1.36 -10.12
C TYR A 18 -10.16 -0.10 -10.07
N TRP A 19 -11.11 -1.03 -9.88
CA TRP A 19 -10.79 -2.46 -9.85
C TRP A 19 -10.20 -2.96 -11.17
N ARG A 20 -10.68 -2.44 -12.30
CA ARG A 20 -10.07 -2.74 -13.60
C ARG A 20 -8.61 -2.27 -13.65
N ALA A 21 -8.33 -1.02 -13.27
CA ALA A 21 -6.98 -0.49 -13.26
C ALA A 21 -6.05 -1.30 -12.35
N MET A 22 -6.48 -1.58 -11.11
CA MET A 22 -5.72 -2.39 -10.15
C MET A 22 -5.43 -3.81 -10.66
N ALA A 23 -6.36 -4.41 -11.40
CA ALA A 23 -6.20 -5.76 -11.94
C ALA A 23 -5.33 -5.84 -13.21
N THR A 24 -5.19 -4.75 -13.97
CA THR A 24 -4.49 -4.76 -15.26
C THR A 24 -3.17 -3.98 -15.26
N ALA A 25 -2.90 -3.16 -14.25
CA ALA A 25 -1.69 -2.36 -14.20
C ALA A 25 -0.43 -3.24 -14.14
N THR A 26 0.56 -2.97 -14.99
CA THR A 26 1.90 -3.59 -14.88
C THR A 26 2.68 -3.03 -13.70
N TYR A 27 2.52 -1.73 -13.42
CA TYR A 27 3.24 -1.03 -12.36
C TYR A 27 2.25 -0.45 -11.34
N LEU A 28 2.53 -0.70 -10.08
CA LEU A 28 1.77 -0.22 -8.93
C LEU A 28 2.73 0.60 -8.07
N VAL A 29 2.41 1.87 -7.86
CA VAL A 29 3.24 2.79 -7.07
C VAL A 29 2.38 3.37 -5.96
N ASN A 30 2.85 3.28 -4.72
CA ASN A 30 2.16 3.81 -3.55
C ASN A 30 3.17 4.21 -2.46
N ASN A 31 2.76 5.12 -1.58
CA ASN A 31 3.52 5.56 -0.40
C ASN A 31 2.97 5.02 0.94
N SER A 32 1.84 4.28 0.88
CA SER A 32 1.18 3.68 2.02
C SER A 32 0.59 2.32 1.64
N SER A 33 -0.73 2.16 1.54
CA SER A 33 -1.38 0.89 1.18
C SER A 33 -2.46 1.12 0.14
N PHE A 34 -2.67 0.16 -0.77
CA PHE A 34 -3.83 0.23 -1.65
C PHE A 34 -5.08 -0.19 -0.89
N PRO A 35 -6.15 0.62 -0.94
CA PRO A 35 -7.38 0.33 -0.20
C PRO A 35 -8.22 -0.78 -0.86
N GLY A 36 -9.15 -1.33 -0.09
CA GLY A 36 -10.16 -2.27 -0.57
C GLY A 36 -9.73 -3.75 -0.63
N GLY A 37 -8.65 -4.14 0.05
CA GLY A 37 -8.22 -5.56 0.05
C GLY A 37 -7.51 -5.97 -1.24
N PHE A 38 -6.78 -5.04 -1.85
CA PHE A 38 -5.94 -5.29 -3.01
C PHE A 38 -5.07 -6.53 -2.83
N THR A 39 -5.02 -7.38 -3.86
CA THR A 39 -4.08 -8.51 -3.94
C THR A 39 -3.31 -8.44 -5.24
N LYS A 40 -1.96 -8.39 -5.13
CA LYS A 40 -1.08 -8.35 -6.30
C LYS A 40 -1.25 -9.61 -7.16
N ARG A 41 -1.37 -9.41 -8.47
CA ARG A 41 -1.48 -10.47 -9.47
C ARG A 41 -0.11 -10.79 -10.09
N PRO A 42 0.10 -12.02 -10.59
CA PRO A 42 1.30 -12.36 -11.35
C PRO A 42 1.52 -11.39 -12.52
N GLY A 43 2.77 -10.98 -12.72
CA GLY A 43 3.18 -10.03 -13.77
C GLY A 43 3.11 -8.55 -13.38
N GLN A 44 2.51 -8.21 -12.23
CA GLN A 44 2.54 -6.84 -11.71
C GLN A 44 3.84 -6.58 -10.93
N ARG A 45 4.29 -5.32 -10.92
CA ARG A 45 5.44 -4.81 -10.15
C ARG A 45 4.98 -3.74 -9.17
N TYR A 46 5.13 -3.99 -7.87
CA TYR A 46 4.70 -3.09 -6.80
C TYR A 46 5.89 -2.40 -6.14
N LEU A 47 6.00 -1.09 -6.36
CA LEU A 47 6.92 -0.19 -5.66
C LEU A 47 6.21 0.46 -4.46
N GLN A 48 6.76 0.21 -3.27
CA GLN A 48 6.45 0.95 -2.05
C GLN A 48 7.48 2.07 -1.87
N THR A 49 7.01 3.33 -1.92
CA THR A 49 7.89 4.50 -1.76
C THR A 49 8.05 4.93 -0.31
N HIS A 50 7.15 4.49 0.58
CA HIS A 50 7.03 5.01 1.94
C HIS A 50 6.82 6.53 1.95
N HIS A 51 6.89 7.14 3.13
CA HIS A 51 6.62 8.56 3.35
C HIS A 51 7.60 9.18 4.36
N GLY A 52 8.86 8.74 4.30
CA GLY A 52 9.98 9.30 5.06
C GLY A 52 10.68 8.30 5.96
N THR A 53 11.84 8.70 6.47
CA THR A 53 12.64 7.91 7.41
C THR A 53 11.87 7.78 8.73
N PRO A 54 11.62 6.55 9.21
CA PRO A 54 10.86 6.35 10.44
C PRO A 54 11.65 6.86 11.65
N LEU A 55 11.05 7.79 12.41
CA LEU A 55 11.52 8.17 13.76
C LEU A 55 10.77 7.42 14.86
N LYS A 56 9.49 7.11 14.62
CA LYS A 56 8.62 6.39 15.57
C LYS A 56 8.74 4.89 15.32
N THR A 57 8.57 4.08 16.37
CA THR A 57 8.44 2.62 16.22
C THR A 57 7.19 2.26 15.42
N MET A 58 7.36 1.56 14.29
CA MET A 58 6.27 1.19 13.37
C MET A 58 6.39 -0.26 12.89
N GLY A 59 5.33 -0.76 12.26
CA GLY A 59 5.32 -2.08 11.65
C GLY A 59 5.58 -3.20 12.66
N LEU A 60 6.50 -4.11 12.34
CA LEU A 60 6.81 -5.26 13.19
C LEU A 60 7.50 -4.88 14.50
N ASP A 61 8.19 -3.74 14.54
CA ASP A 61 8.90 -3.28 15.74
C ASP A 61 7.94 -2.92 16.88
N GLN A 62 6.66 -2.71 16.57
CA GLN A 62 5.61 -2.50 17.58
C GLN A 62 5.30 -3.75 18.40
N ARG A 63 5.77 -4.95 17.98
CA ARG A 63 5.55 -6.21 18.68
C ARG A 63 6.16 -6.22 20.09
N ALA A 64 7.25 -5.47 20.30
CA ALA A 64 7.89 -5.32 21.60
C ALA A 64 7.08 -4.45 22.59
N TYR A 65 6.01 -3.79 22.14
CA TYR A 65 5.23 -2.83 22.92
C TYR A 65 3.80 -3.34 23.13
N PRO A 66 3.46 -3.98 24.27
CA PRO A 66 2.20 -4.70 24.45
C PRO A 66 0.93 -3.86 24.19
N ALA A 67 0.95 -2.58 24.55
CA ALA A 67 -0.17 -1.66 24.32
C ALA A 67 -0.47 -1.42 22.83
N LEU A 68 0.56 -1.49 21.97
CA LEU A 68 0.45 -1.36 20.52
C LEU A 68 0.22 -2.71 19.86
N ALA A 69 0.92 -3.76 20.31
CA ALA A 69 0.83 -5.11 19.76
C ALA A 69 -0.60 -5.67 19.83
N ARG A 70 -1.38 -5.36 20.88
CA ARG A 70 -2.78 -5.80 21.01
C ARG A 70 -3.72 -5.22 19.93
N LYS A 71 -3.33 -4.12 19.29
CA LYS A 71 -4.12 -3.45 18.24
C LYS A 71 -3.67 -3.83 16.83
N ALA A 72 -2.54 -4.51 16.68
CA ALA A 72 -1.93 -4.80 15.40
C ALA A 72 -2.19 -6.24 14.96
N ASP A 73 -2.52 -6.41 13.68
CA ASP A 73 -2.57 -7.71 13.02
C ASP A 73 -1.26 -7.91 12.25
N PHE A 74 -0.25 -8.47 12.91
CA PHE A 74 1.08 -8.65 12.33
C PHE A 74 1.09 -9.61 11.13
N ALA A 75 0.17 -10.56 11.08
CA ALA A 75 0.03 -11.46 9.93
C ALA A 75 -0.44 -10.69 8.69
N LYS A 76 -1.41 -9.77 8.84
CA LYS A 76 -1.82 -8.89 7.74
C LYS A 76 -0.71 -7.92 7.33
N ILE A 77 0.07 -7.40 8.27
CA ILE A 77 1.23 -6.56 7.95
C ILE A 77 2.22 -7.34 7.08
N LEU A 78 2.59 -8.55 7.50
CA LEU A 78 3.49 -9.42 6.73
C LEU A 78 2.91 -9.79 5.37
N ALA A 79 1.62 -10.12 5.30
CA ALA A 79 0.95 -10.43 4.04
C ALA A 79 0.97 -9.24 3.06
N HIS A 80 0.79 -8.02 3.56
CA HIS A 80 0.86 -6.82 2.73
C HIS A 80 2.30 -6.52 2.29
N VAL A 81 3.28 -6.60 3.19
CA VAL A 81 4.70 -6.44 2.86
C VAL A 81 5.15 -7.47 1.81
N GLY A 82 4.67 -8.71 1.91
CA GLY A 82 4.97 -9.78 0.96
C GLY A 82 4.47 -9.54 -0.47
N GLN A 83 3.63 -8.52 -0.69
CA GLN A 83 3.21 -8.12 -2.03
C GLN A 83 4.19 -7.15 -2.70
N TRP A 84 5.04 -6.45 -1.96
CA TRP A 84 5.94 -5.46 -2.52
C TRP A 84 7.08 -6.14 -3.29
N ASP A 85 7.37 -5.65 -4.50
CA ASP A 85 8.56 -6.08 -5.26
C ASP A 85 9.77 -5.19 -4.95
N PHE A 86 9.51 -3.90 -4.66
CA PHE A 86 10.53 -2.92 -4.35
C PHE A 86 10.11 -2.09 -3.13
N SER A 87 11.10 -1.76 -2.30
CA SER A 87 10.97 -0.86 -1.16
C SER A 87 12.00 0.25 -1.31
N LEU A 88 11.54 1.49 -1.50
CA LEU A 88 12.43 2.64 -1.64
C LEU A 88 13.11 2.96 -0.31
N SER A 89 14.40 3.26 -0.35
CA SER A 89 15.19 3.74 0.78
C SER A 89 16.26 4.71 0.26
N ALA A 90 16.75 5.61 1.13
CA ALA A 90 17.75 6.63 0.80
C ALA A 90 19.11 6.28 1.41
#